data_AF-A0A1V2L0G3-F1
#
_entry.id   AF-A0A1V2L0G3-F1
#
_cell.length_a   1.000
_cell.length_b   1.000
_cell.length_c   1.000
_cell.angle_alpha   90.00
_cell.angle_beta   90.00
_cell.angle_gamma   90.00
#
_symmetry.space_group_name_H-M   'P 1'
#
loop_
_entity.id
_entity.type
_entity.pdbx_description
1 polymer ?
#
loop_
_entity_poly.entity_id
_entity_poly.type
_entity_poly.pdbx_seq_one_letter_code
_entity_poly.pdbx_strand_id
1 'polypeptide(L)'
;MIDQFLIFTPTGQVLFKHAPRKVADTVINSLVDAVFISDSAKSLASSTQNIETYSTLGYTIKYQRTHNPQITVACVYPSVTPLKYVDSLVDITTRLFRQLCGDQLLENLEGQRFILDDLDDQLEKFEKLYKAKLDELENITDESDTTIIDEKQPVDSKKKKNLKDGKKKLRKWGADGMYEEEVDGEILDFSTGETATSSGVHTPVNIDKEEFGDKDSKGRFVVKDLNDEIDAILKQSKKKDEVKEPFSFFKKYTGGKTITQEDIKTTLSDLQNHLIKKNVAPEVATHLTTNVEKALVGSKTKNWTSVQTTAKEALAKDLTKILTPGTSVNLLDDIKKQKKPYVISVVGVNGVGKSTNLSKLAFWLLQNDFKVLIAACDTFRSGAVEQLRVHVNNLKNASEKADQIELFEGGYGGSDLVAKIAKQAIDYASKNEFDIVLMDTAGRRHNDAQLMAPLASFAKAANPNKIIMVGEALVGTDSVQQARNFNAAFGAGRHLDFFIISKCDTVGDLIGTMVNMVYATNIPILFIGVGQTYTDIRTLSVEWAVNMLMS
;
A
#
# COMPACT_ATOMS: atom_id res chain seq x y z
N MET A 1 32.85 -25.69 -7.36
CA MET A 1 32.96 -25.53 -8.82
C MET A 1 31.58 -25.30 -9.40
N ILE A 2 31.49 -24.31 -10.27
CA ILE A 2 30.26 -23.92 -10.97
C ILE A 2 29.99 -24.93 -12.09
N ASP A 3 28.72 -25.30 -12.30
CA ASP A 3 28.36 -26.25 -13.35
C ASP A 3 28.00 -25.52 -14.66
N GLN A 4 27.33 -24.36 -14.58
CA GLN A 4 26.98 -23.54 -15.74
C GLN A 4 26.83 -22.05 -15.38
N PHE A 5 27.27 -21.16 -16.28
CA PHE A 5 27.12 -19.72 -16.21
C PHE A 5 26.58 -19.19 -17.54
N LEU A 6 25.59 -18.30 -17.48
CA LEU A 6 24.84 -17.80 -18.63
C LEU A 6 24.59 -16.30 -18.53
N ILE A 7 24.66 -15.62 -19.66
CA ILE A 7 24.13 -14.28 -19.85
C ILE A 7 23.13 -14.33 -20.99
N PHE A 8 21.90 -13.87 -20.78
CA PHE A 8 20.84 -13.92 -21.78
C PHE A 8 19.89 -12.72 -21.69
N THR A 9 19.20 -12.44 -22.80
CA THR A 9 18.18 -11.39 -22.89
C THR A 9 16.83 -11.87 -22.34
N PRO A 10 15.90 -10.97 -21.97
CA PRO A 10 14.52 -11.34 -21.63
C PRO A 10 13.78 -12.11 -22.73
N THR A 11 14.20 -11.94 -23.99
CA THR A 11 13.67 -12.68 -25.15
C THR A 11 14.24 -14.10 -25.29
N GLY A 12 15.12 -14.52 -24.37
CA GLY A 12 15.69 -15.87 -24.33
C GLY A 12 16.92 -16.07 -25.20
N GLN A 13 17.51 -15.02 -25.76
CA GLN A 13 18.75 -15.14 -26.55
C GLN A 13 19.97 -15.19 -25.63
N VAL A 14 20.82 -16.20 -25.80
CA VAL A 14 22.04 -16.37 -25.01
C VAL A 14 23.16 -15.52 -25.61
N LEU A 15 23.68 -14.59 -24.81
CA LEU A 15 24.78 -13.69 -25.15
C LEU A 15 26.14 -14.28 -24.77
N PHE A 16 26.19 -15.04 -23.68
CA PHE A 16 27.40 -15.74 -23.23
C PHE A 16 27.05 -17.02 -22.48
N LYS A 17 27.85 -18.08 -22.69
CA LYS A 17 27.68 -19.37 -22.02
C LYS A 17 29.04 -19.96 -21.66
N HIS A 18 29.24 -20.24 -20.37
CA HIS A 18 30.35 -21.03 -19.86
C HIS A 18 29.79 -22.25 -19.11
N ALA A 19 29.99 -23.46 -19.63
CA ALA A 19 29.39 -24.68 -19.08
C ALA A 19 30.45 -25.78 -18.93
N PRO A 20 31.26 -25.73 -17.86
CA PRO A 20 32.29 -26.75 -17.61
C PRO A 20 31.69 -28.15 -17.34
N ARG A 21 30.41 -28.22 -16.92
CA ARG A 21 29.63 -29.45 -16.86
C ARG A 21 28.33 -29.31 -17.64
N LYS A 22 27.84 -30.43 -18.19
CA LYS A 22 26.55 -30.46 -18.90
C LYS A 22 25.41 -30.46 -17.89
N VAL A 23 24.67 -29.36 -17.84
CA VAL A 23 23.40 -29.25 -17.10
C VAL A 23 22.25 -29.40 -18.09
N ALA A 24 21.15 -30.02 -17.65
CA ALA A 24 19.96 -30.18 -18.48
C ALA A 24 19.28 -28.83 -18.75
N ASP A 25 18.90 -28.57 -20.00
CA ASP A 25 18.26 -27.30 -20.41
C ASP A 25 16.93 -27.04 -19.66
N THR A 26 16.29 -28.08 -19.13
CA THR A 26 15.10 -27.99 -18.28
C THR A 26 15.32 -27.17 -17.01
N VAL A 27 16.56 -27.11 -16.49
CA VAL A 27 16.89 -26.33 -15.28
C VAL A 27 16.80 -24.83 -15.57
N ILE A 28 17.30 -24.38 -16.72
CA ILE A 28 17.22 -22.99 -17.15
C ILE A 28 15.83 -22.64 -17.65
N ASN A 29 15.17 -23.54 -18.38
CA ASN A 29 13.79 -23.30 -18.83
C ASN A 29 12.83 -23.17 -17.64
N SER A 30 13.02 -23.96 -16.57
CA SER A 30 12.27 -23.81 -15.32
C SER A 30 12.46 -22.43 -14.68
N LEU A 31 13.68 -21.87 -14.75
CA LEU A 31 13.94 -20.49 -14.30
C LEU A 31 13.21 -19.48 -15.20
N VAL A 32 13.31 -19.64 -16.52
CA VAL A 32 12.67 -18.74 -17.49
C VAL A 32 11.16 -18.73 -17.30
N ASP A 33 10.54 -19.90 -17.20
CA ASP A 33 9.11 -20.06 -16.98
C ASP A 33 8.67 -19.45 -15.63
N ALA A 34 9.41 -19.72 -14.55
CA ALA A 34 9.05 -19.23 -13.22
C ALA A 34 9.27 -17.72 -13.04
N VAL A 35 10.34 -17.17 -13.62
CA VAL A 35 10.81 -15.79 -13.35
C VAL A 35 10.39 -14.80 -14.41
N PHE A 36 10.19 -15.22 -15.67
CA PHE A 36 9.85 -14.33 -16.79
C PHE A 36 8.44 -14.53 -17.33
N ILE A 37 7.85 -15.73 -17.20
CA ILE A 37 6.55 -16.07 -17.83
C ILE A 37 5.41 -16.19 -16.82
N SER A 38 5.64 -16.77 -15.63
CA SER A 38 4.57 -17.04 -14.65
C SER A 38 4.23 -15.86 -13.72
N ASP A 39 2.98 -15.79 -13.26
CA ASP A 39 2.51 -14.84 -12.24
C ASP A 39 3.24 -14.97 -10.88
N SER A 40 3.98 -16.06 -10.66
CA SER A 40 4.85 -16.29 -9.50
C SER A 40 6.08 -15.37 -9.47
N ALA A 41 6.47 -14.82 -10.62
CA ALA A 41 7.57 -13.84 -10.73
C ALA A 41 7.33 -12.56 -9.91
N LYS A 42 6.06 -12.23 -9.62
CA LYS A 42 5.66 -11.06 -8.82
C LYS A 42 5.78 -11.29 -7.31
N SER A 43 5.88 -12.55 -6.87
CA SER A 43 5.98 -12.93 -5.44
C SER A 43 7.43 -13.02 -4.94
N LEU A 44 8.39 -13.34 -5.82
CA LEU A 44 9.81 -13.45 -5.46
C LEU A 44 10.55 -12.10 -5.38
N ALA A 45 9.94 -11.01 -5.84
CA ALA A 45 10.52 -9.65 -5.84
C ALA A 45 10.53 -8.97 -4.44
N SER A 46 10.57 -9.77 -3.37
CA SER A 46 10.58 -9.31 -1.96
C SER A 46 11.95 -9.46 -1.29
N SER A 47 12.96 -9.99 -1.97
CA SER A 47 14.32 -10.08 -1.42
C SER A 47 15.11 -8.79 -1.67
N THR A 48 15.56 -8.16 -0.60
CA THR A 48 16.41 -6.96 -0.51
C THR A 48 17.83 -7.10 -1.08
N GLN A 49 18.10 -8.18 -1.83
CA GLN A 49 19.42 -8.51 -2.37
C GLN A 49 19.44 -8.28 -3.89
N ASN A 50 20.51 -7.66 -4.39
CA ASN A 50 20.74 -7.45 -5.84
C ASN A 50 20.84 -8.77 -6.64
N ILE A 51 21.04 -9.89 -5.95
CA ILE A 51 21.19 -11.23 -6.52
C ILE A 51 20.06 -12.09 -5.95
N GLU A 52 19.23 -12.61 -6.83
CA GLU A 52 18.11 -13.48 -6.49
C GLU A 52 18.56 -14.94 -6.55
N THR A 53 17.98 -15.78 -5.69
CA THR A 53 18.29 -17.21 -5.64
C THR A 53 17.04 -18.02 -5.99
N TYR A 54 17.16 -18.93 -6.94
CA TYR A 54 16.13 -19.87 -7.36
C TYR A 54 16.67 -21.29 -7.28
N SER A 55 15.94 -22.19 -6.62
CA SER A 55 16.35 -23.59 -6.47
C SER A 55 15.39 -24.50 -7.22
N THR A 56 15.91 -25.34 -8.11
CA THR A 56 15.11 -26.30 -8.88
C THR A 56 15.91 -27.54 -9.19
N LEU A 57 15.26 -28.72 -9.18
CA LEU A 57 15.83 -29.99 -9.64
C LEU A 57 17.21 -30.34 -9.03
N GLY A 58 17.48 -29.96 -7.78
CA GLY A 58 18.76 -30.21 -7.10
C GLY A 58 19.88 -29.21 -7.42
N TYR A 59 19.59 -28.17 -8.20
CA TYR A 59 20.49 -27.07 -8.52
C TYR A 59 20.03 -25.77 -7.86
N THR A 60 21.00 -24.97 -7.45
CA THR A 60 20.79 -23.59 -7.01
C THR A 60 21.27 -22.66 -8.12
N ILE A 61 20.36 -21.78 -8.54
CA ILE A 61 20.60 -20.74 -9.54
C ILE A 61 20.63 -19.40 -8.81
N LYS A 62 21.75 -18.71 -8.91
CA LYS A 62 21.86 -17.31 -8.48
C LYS A 62 21.91 -16.42 -9.69
N TYR A 63 21.03 -15.41 -9.75
CA TYR A 63 20.92 -14.55 -10.91
C TYR A 63 20.71 -13.09 -10.56
N GLN A 64 21.17 -12.21 -11.45
CA GLN A 64 21.03 -10.77 -11.36
C GLN A 64 20.44 -10.24 -12.65
N ARG A 65 19.46 -9.34 -12.53
CA ARG A 65 18.78 -8.68 -13.65
C ARG A 65 19.24 -7.24 -13.75
N THR A 66 19.55 -6.78 -14.96
CA THR A 66 19.84 -5.37 -15.23
C THR A 66 18.77 -4.78 -16.13
N HIS A 67 18.51 -3.48 -15.99
CA HIS A 67 17.51 -2.77 -16.78
C HIS A 67 18.09 -2.03 -18.00
N ASN A 68 19.41 -1.76 -18.00
CA ASN A 68 20.07 -1.03 -19.08
C ASN A 68 21.55 -1.46 -19.28
N PRO A 69 21.85 -2.34 -20.26
CA PRO A 69 20.91 -3.09 -21.12
C PRO A 69 20.07 -4.12 -20.34
N GLN A 70 18.92 -4.53 -20.88
CA GLN A 70 18.08 -5.57 -20.28
C GLN A 70 18.71 -6.95 -20.49
N ILE A 71 19.46 -7.43 -19.51
CA ILE A 71 20.10 -8.76 -19.52
C ILE A 71 19.95 -9.44 -18.16
N THR A 72 20.03 -10.77 -18.17
CA THR A 72 20.05 -11.61 -16.98
C THR A 72 21.34 -12.41 -16.95
N VAL A 73 22.09 -12.27 -15.86
CA VAL A 73 23.30 -13.03 -15.58
C VAL A 73 22.95 -14.11 -14.56
N ALA A 74 23.13 -15.38 -14.90
CA ALA A 74 22.76 -16.51 -14.07
C ALA A 74 23.93 -17.50 -13.89
N CYS A 75 24.13 -17.93 -12.65
CA CYS A 75 25.12 -18.93 -12.26
C CYS A 75 24.42 -20.14 -11.62
N VAL A 76 24.74 -21.33 -12.10
CA VAL A 76 24.14 -22.61 -11.71
C VAL A 76 25.20 -23.51 -11.07
N TYR A 77 24.89 -24.03 -9.88
CA TYR A 77 25.72 -24.98 -9.16
C TYR A 77 24.86 -25.96 -8.34
N PRO A 78 25.38 -27.12 -7.94
CA PRO A 78 24.62 -28.10 -7.15
C PRO A 78 24.21 -27.53 -5.80
N SER A 79 22.95 -27.72 -5.40
CA SER A 79 22.45 -27.22 -4.10
C SER A 79 23.13 -27.83 -2.89
N VAL A 80 23.79 -28.98 -3.07
CA VAL A 80 24.51 -29.71 -2.01
C VAL A 80 25.76 -28.96 -1.54
N THR A 81 26.35 -28.11 -2.39
CA THR A 81 27.60 -27.40 -2.09
C THR A 81 27.39 -25.89 -2.23
N PRO A 82 27.07 -25.17 -1.13
CA PRO A 82 26.89 -23.73 -1.19
C PRO A 82 28.22 -23.03 -1.45
N LEU A 83 28.35 -22.41 -2.63
CA LEU A 83 29.56 -21.68 -3.03
C LEU A 83 29.43 -20.21 -2.59
N LYS A 84 30.21 -19.81 -1.59
CA LYS A 84 30.17 -18.44 -1.01
C LYS A 84 30.61 -17.35 -2.01
N TYR A 85 31.48 -17.69 -2.95
CA TYR A 85 32.02 -16.76 -3.95
C TYR A 85 31.07 -16.43 -5.11
N VAL A 86 29.97 -17.19 -5.28
CA VAL A 86 29.07 -17.03 -6.44
C VAL A 86 28.37 -15.67 -6.45
N ASP A 87 28.07 -15.10 -5.27
CA ASP A 87 27.46 -13.76 -5.20
C ASP A 87 28.41 -12.69 -5.75
N SER A 88 29.66 -12.72 -5.30
CA SER A 88 30.70 -11.82 -5.78
C SER A 88 30.96 -12.01 -7.28
N LEU A 89 30.95 -13.26 -7.76
CA LEU A 89 31.16 -13.56 -9.16
C LEU A 89 30.03 -12.98 -10.04
N VAL A 90 28.76 -13.20 -9.69
CA VAL A 90 27.62 -12.68 -10.46
C VAL A 90 27.63 -11.14 -10.51
N ASP A 91 27.94 -10.47 -9.41
CA ASP A 91 28.00 -9.00 -9.37
C ASP A 91 29.17 -8.44 -10.20
N ILE A 92 30.38 -9.00 -10.04
CA ILE A 92 31.58 -8.55 -10.78
C ILE A 92 31.38 -8.77 -12.28
N THR A 93 30.88 -9.94 -12.68
CA THR A 93 30.68 -10.28 -14.09
C THR A 93 29.57 -9.44 -14.73
N THR A 94 28.50 -9.13 -14.00
CA THR A 94 27.45 -8.19 -14.45
C THR A 94 28.03 -6.80 -14.73
N ARG A 95 28.91 -6.30 -13.87
CA ARG A 95 29.58 -5.00 -14.06
C ARG A 95 30.54 -5.02 -15.25
N LEU A 96 31.37 -6.07 -15.36
CA LEU A 96 32.33 -6.22 -16.45
C LEU A 96 31.64 -6.32 -17.81
N PHE A 97 30.60 -7.13 -17.91
CA PHE A 97 29.85 -7.30 -19.15
C PHE A 97 29.19 -5.98 -19.58
N ARG A 98 28.62 -5.23 -18.63
CA ARG A 98 28.03 -3.91 -18.91
C ARG A 98 29.06 -2.90 -19.39
N GLN A 99 30.27 -2.91 -18.81
CA GLN A 99 31.32 -1.96 -19.19
C GLN A 99 31.91 -2.25 -20.58
N LEU A 100 31.99 -3.52 -20.98
CA LEU A 100 32.61 -3.94 -22.24
C LEU A 100 31.62 -4.00 -23.41
N CYS A 101 30.40 -4.47 -23.16
CA CYS A 101 29.42 -4.77 -24.21
C CYS A 101 28.16 -3.89 -24.14
N GLY A 102 27.98 -3.11 -23.07
CA GLY A 102 26.72 -2.43 -22.78
C GLY A 102 26.28 -1.41 -23.83
N ASP A 103 27.21 -0.55 -24.27
CA ASP A 103 26.90 0.54 -25.20
C ASP A 103 26.58 0.00 -26.61
N GLN A 104 27.37 -0.95 -27.11
CA GLN A 104 27.16 -1.59 -28.41
C GLN A 104 25.89 -2.45 -28.45
N LEU A 105 25.57 -3.15 -27.35
CA LEU A 105 24.32 -3.92 -27.24
C LEU A 105 23.08 -3.02 -27.32
N LEU A 106 23.14 -1.82 -26.73
CA LEU A 106 22.04 -0.85 -26.80
C LEU A 106 21.86 -0.31 -28.22
N GLU A 107 22.95 0.04 -28.90
CA GLU A 107 22.91 0.49 -30.31
C GLU A 107 22.35 -0.59 -31.25
N ASN A 108 22.75 -1.86 -31.06
CA ASN A 108 22.26 -2.97 -31.88
C ASN A 108 20.77 -3.28 -31.63
N LEU A 109 20.30 -3.13 -30.40
CA LEU A 109 18.89 -3.30 -30.02
C LEU A 109 17.99 -2.18 -30.58
N GLU A 110 18.49 -0.94 -30.62
CA GLU A 110 17.76 0.20 -31.20
C GLU A 110 17.79 0.19 -32.74
N GLY A 111 18.87 -0.30 -33.34
CA GLY A 111 19.08 -0.32 -34.80
C GLY A 111 18.47 -1.49 -35.57
N GLN A 112 17.72 -2.40 -34.92
CA GLN A 112 17.22 -3.66 -35.51
C GLN A 112 18.31 -4.51 -36.20
N ARG A 113 19.55 -4.48 -35.70
CA ARG A 113 20.65 -5.35 -36.16
C ARG A 113 20.67 -6.66 -35.37
N PHE A 114 21.48 -7.63 -35.79
CA PHE A 114 21.74 -8.80 -34.97
C PHE A 114 22.37 -8.37 -33.64
N ILE A 115 21.89 -8.92 -32.53
CA ILE A 115 22.23 -8.44 -31.17
C ILE A 115 23.74 -8.51 -30.88
N LEU A 116 24.45 -9.45 -31.50
CA LEU A 116 25.90 -9.67 -31.34
C LEU A 116 26.75 -9.09 -32.48
N ASP A 117 26.17 -8.27 -33.37
CA ASP A 117 26.91 -7.69 -34.49
C ASP A 117 28.03 -6.76 -33.95
N ASP A 118 29.27 -6.94 -34.44
CA ASP A 118 30.48 -6.19 -34.03
C ASP A 118 30.88 -6.31 -32.53
N LEU A 119 30.51 -7.40 -31.86
CA LEU A 119 30.82 -7.66 -30.44
C LEU A 119 31.88 -8.74 -30.18
N ASP A 120 32.41 -9.38 -31.21
CA ASP A 120 33.32 -10.53 -31.09
C ASP A 120 34.58 -10.21 -30.26
N ASP A 121 35.25 -9.08 -30.54
CA ASP A 121 36.45 -8.65 -29.81
C ASP A 121 36.18 -8.34 -28.33
N GLN A 122 34.99 -7.85 -28.01
CA GLN A 122 34.59 -7.52 -26.63
C GLN A 122 34.20 -8.77 -25.86
N LEU A 123 33.55 -9.73 -26.51
CA LEU A 123 33.23 -11.03 -25.95
C LEU A 123 34.49 -11.85 -25.66
N GLU A 124 35.50 -11.82 -26.53
CA GLU A 124 36.77 -12.51 -26.29
C GLU A 124 37.54 -11.92 -25.10
N LYS A 125 37.56 -10.58 -24.98
CA LYS A 125 38.14 -9.89 -23.80
C LYS A 125 37.36 -10.20 -22.54
N PHE A 126 36.03 -10.22 -22.61
CA PHE A 126 35.17 -10.58 -21.50
C PHE A 126 35.44 -12.02 -21.03
N GLU A 127 35.57 -12.98 -21.95
CA GLU A 127 35.83 -14.38 -21.60
C GLU A 127 37.17 -14.56 -20.87
N LYS A 128 38.23 -13.86 -21.31
CA LYS A 128 39.54 -13.86 -20.65
C LYS A 128 39.47 -13.29 -19.22
N LEU A 129 38.78 -12.17 -19.04
CA LEU A 129 38.59 -11.53 -17.73
C LEU A 129 37.69 -12.34 -16.81
N TYR A 130 36.66 -12.98 -17.36
CA TYR A 130 35.77 -13.88 -16.63
C TYR A 130 36.54 -15.07 -16.05
N LYS A 131 37.37 -15.74 -16.86
CA LYS A 131 38.19 -16.89 -16.41
C LYS A 131 39.18 -16.48 -15.32
N ALA A 132 39.90 -15.36 -15.51
CA ALA A 132 40.85 -14.86 -14.52
C ALA A 132 40.18 -14.55 -13.16
N LYS A 133 38.97 -13.98 -13.18
CA LYS A 133 38.21 -13.67 -11.96
C LYS A 133 37.59 -14.89 -11.31
N LEU A 134 37.21 -15.90 -12.09
CA LEU A 134 36.76 -17.18 -11.56
C LEU A 134 37.89 -17.87 -10.79
N ASP A 135 39.09 -17.96 -11.37
CA ASP A 135 40.24 -18.59 -10.75
C ASP A 135 40.69 -17.86 -9.47
N GLU A 136 40.68 -16.52 -9.47
CA GLU A 136 41.01 -15.71 -8.29
C GLU A 136 40.04 -15.99 -7.12
N LEU A 137 38.74 -16.08 -7.41
CA LEU A 137 37.70 -16.26 -6.40
C LEU A 137 37.62 -17.70 -5.86
N GLU A 138 37.96 -18.70 -6.67
CA GLU A 138 38.05 -20.09 -6.21
C GLU A 138 39.23 -20.29 -5.25
N ASN A 139 40.38 -19.64 -5.50
CA ASN A 139 41.56 -19.77 -4.64
C ASN A 139 41.44 -19.05 -3.28
N ILE A 140 40.69 -17.94 -3.20
CA ILE A 140 40.49 -17.20 -1.93
C ILE A 140 39.69 -18.03 -0.91
N THR A 141 38.81 -18.92 -1.37
CA THR A 141 37.96 -19.70 -0.47
C THR A 141 38.66 -20.87 0.24
N ASP A 142 39.81 -21.32 -0.27
CA ASP A 142 40.54 -22.46 0.30
C ASP A 142 41.45 -22.08 1.50
N GLU A 143 41.72 -20.78 1.73
CA GLU A 143 42.60 -20.32 2.83
C GLU A 143 41.88 -20.01 4.16
N SER A 144 40.53 -19.96 4.18
CA SER A 144 39.77 -19.39 5.31
C SER A 144 39.25 -20.39 6.36
N ASP A 145 39.53 -21.69 6.22
CA ASP A 145 39.15 -22.71 7.21
C ASP A 145 40.32 -23.03 8.16
N THR A 146 40.69 -22.10 9.04
CA THR A 146 41.34 -22.44 10.32
C THR A 146 41.22 -21.32 11.36
N THR A 147 40.91 -21.73 12.60
CA THR A 147 40.96 -21.03 13.90
C THR A 147 39.69 -20.34 14.43
N ILE A 148 39.12 -20.97 15.48
CA ILE A 148 38.14 -20.46 16.44
C ILE A 148 38.91 -20.13 17.73
N ILE A 149 38.78 -18.92 18.29
CA ILE A 149 39.08 -18.63 19.71
C ILE A 149 38.08 -17.58 20.26
N ASP A 150 37.49 -17.93 21.41
CA ASP A 150 36.65 -17.15 22.32
C ASP A 150 37.36 -15.93 22.93
N GLU A 151 36.63 -14.84 23.20
CA GLU A 151 36.95 -13.98 24.35
C GLU A 151 35.73 -13.23 24.93
N LYS A 152 35.42 -13.55 26.20
CA LYS A 152 34.58 -12.78 27.14
C LYS A 152 35.39 -11.63 27.73
N GLN A 153 34.72 -10.57 28.22
CA GLN A 153 35.17 -9.74 29.37
C GLN A 153 33.99 -8.84 29.92
N PRO A 154 34.09 -8.28 31.16
CA PRO A 154 33.08 -8.44 32.22
C PRO A 154 32.49 -7.13 32.82
N VAL A 155 31.95 -7.23 34.04
CA VAL A 155 30.96 -6.36 34.74
C VAL A 155 31.59 -5.48 35.86
N ASP A 156 30.87 -4.38 36.19
CA ASP A 156 30.81 -3.55 37.44
C ASP A 156 31.79 -2.35 37.62
N SER A 157 31.46 -1.17 38.19
CA SER A 157 30.38 -0.76 39.13
C SER A 157 30.16 0.78 39.31
N LYS A 158 28.90 1.16 39.64
CA LYS A 158 28.31 2.20 40.55
C LYS A 158 28.70 3.70 40.56
N LYS A 159 27.66 4.58 40.56
CA LYS A 159 27.29 5.51 41.68
C LYS A 159 25.88 6.15 41.56
N LYS A 160 25.20 6.30 42.71
CA LYS A 160 23.85 6.86 42.97
C LYS A 160 23.83 8.40 43.09
N LYS A 161 22.67 9.04 42.83
CA LYS A 161 22.12 10.16 43.65
C LYS A 161 20.59 10.33 43.51
N ASN A 162 19.99 10.85 44.58
CA ASN A 162 18.58 10.84 44.99
C ASN A 162 17.64 11.78 44.22
N LEU A 163 16.35 11.43 44.17
CA LEU A 163 15.22 12.33 43.84
C LEU A 163 14.30 12.45 45.07
N LYS A 164 13.88 13.69 45.35
CA LYS A 164 12.94 14.10 46.42
C LYS A 164 11.54 14.33 45.85
N ASP A 165 10.56 14.18 46.75
CA ASP A 165 9.11 14.21 46.61
C ASP A 165 8.45 15.40 45.88
N GLY A 166 7.30 15.09 45.25
CA GLY A 166 6.24 16.02 44.88
C GLY A 166 4.94 15.26 44.56
N LYS A 167 4.10 15.00 45.57
CA LYS A 167 2.81 14.29 45.47
C LYS A 167 1.73 15.10 44.75
N LYS A 168 0.98 14.48 43.83
CA LYS A 168 -0.45 14.78 43.56
C LYS A 168 -1.25 13.47 43.50
N LYS A 169 -2.40 13.48 44.19
CA LYS A 169 -3.22 12.33 44.60
C LYS A 169 -4.17 11.84 43.49
N LEU A 170 -4.38 10.52 43.43
CA LEU A 170 -5.37 9.84 42.59
C LEU A 170 -6.78 9.87 43.20
N ARG A 171 -7.82 9.84 42.35
CA ARG A 171 -9.24 9.70 42.71
C ARG A 171 -9.57 8.25 43.13
N LYS A 172 -10.49 8.08 44.10
CA LYS A 172 -11.02 6.78 44.54
C LYS A 172 -12.51 6.69 44.17
N TRP A 173 -12.94 5.50 43.76
CA TRP A 173 -14.35 5.12 43.56
C TRP A 173 -14.87 4.41 44.82
N GLY A 174 -16.11 4.70 45.22
CA GLY A 174 -16.83 4.01 46.30
C GLY A 174 -17.38 2.64 45.86
N ALA A 175 -17.70 1.77 46.82
CA ALA A 175 -18.07 0.38 46.58
C ALA A 175 -19.53 0.16 46.12
N ASP A 176 -20.30 1.22 45.97
CA ASP A 176 -21.70 1.26 45.52
C ASP A 176 -21.88 1.92 44.14
N GLY A 177 -20.79 2.37 43.51
CA GLY A 177 -20.78 2.81 42.12
C GLY A 177 -21.40 4.18 41.85
N MET A 178 -21.69 4.98 42.88
CA MET A 178 -22.09 6.38 42.73
C MET A 178 -21.01 7.35 43.24
N TYR A 179 -21.07 8.57 42.72
CA TYR A 179 -20.08 9.63 42.93
C TYR A 179 -20.47 10.53 44.09
N GLU A 180 -19.53 10.83 45.00
CA GLU A 180 -19.66 11.92 45.97
C GLU A 180 -18.92 13.15 45.44
N GLU A 181 -19.63 14.27 45.27
CA GLU A 181 -19.04 15.57 44.93
C GLU A 181 -19.38 16.59 46.01
N GLU A 182 -18.37 17.34 46.46
CA GLU A 182 -18.59 18.66 47.08
C GLU A 182 -18.44 19.74 46.00
N VAL A 183 -19.47 20.56 45.98
CA VAL A 183 -19.95 21.60 45.06
C VAL A 183 -18.95 22.74 44.79
N ASP A 184 -18.79 23.12 43.51
CA ASP A 184 -18.90 24.51 43.02
C ASP A 184 -18.78 24.55 41.49
N GLY A 185 -19.93 24.56 40.82
CA GLY A 185 -20.05 24.73 39.37
C GLY A 185 -21.51 24.66 38.96
N GLU A 186 -22.01 25.72 38.31
CA GLU A 186 -23.40 25.84 37.87
C GLU A 186 -23.85 24.62 37.04
N ILE A 187 -24.93 23.98 37.50
CA ILE A 187 -25.60 22.89 36.80
C ILE A 187 -26.39 23.50 35.64
N LEU A 188 -25.89 23.35 34.42
CA LEU A 188 -26.63 23.65 33.20
C LEU A 188 -27.53 22.46 32.84
N ASP A 189 -28.70 22.42 33.50
CA ASP A 189 -29.80 21.51 33.17
C ASP A 189 -30.62 22.08 31.99
N PHE A 190 -30.56 21.43 30.84
CA PHE A 190 -31.37 21.76 29.66
C PHE A 190 -32.64 20.90 29.55
N SER A 191 -33.08 20.26 30.64
CA SER A 191 -34.26 19.39 30.65
C SER A 191 -35.45 19.99 31.40
N THR A 192 -35.79 21.26 31.13
CA THR A 192 -37.16 21.75 31.37
C THR A 192 -37.64 22.63 30.21
N GLY A 193 -38.49 22.05 29.38
CA GLY A 193 -39.11 22.70 28.23
C GLY A 193 -40.18 21.80 27.61
N GLU A 194 -41.35 21.80 28.25
CA GLU A 194 -42.68 21.41 27.77
C GLU A 194 -42.85 20.11 26.96
N THR A 195 -43.67 19.23 27.53
CA THR A 195 -44.35 18.11 26.88
C THR A 195 -45.05 18.55 25.58
N ALA A 196 -44.38 18.36 24.45
CA ALA A 196 -45.01 18.31 23.14
C ALA A 196 -45.04 16.85 22.67
N THR A 197 -46.23 16.25 22.74
CA THR A 197 -46.57 15.07 21.95
C THR A 197 -46.31 15.39 20.48
N SER A 198 -45.18 14.92 19.95
CA SER A 198 -44.88 14.97 18.52
C SER A 198 -44.70 13.54 18.02
N SER A 199 -45.75 13.05 17.38
CA SER A 199 -45.68 11.97 16.41
C SER A 199 -44.49 12.24 15.50
N GLY A 200 -43.51 11.34 15.49
CA GLY A 200 -42.29 11.47 14.71
C GLY A 200 -42.58 11.51 13.21
N VAL A 201 -42.82 12.71 12.69
CA VAL A 201 -42.73 12.99 11.27
C VAL A 201 -41.25 13.04 10.94
N HIS A 202 -40.75 11.94 10.37
CA HIS A 202 -39.47 11.95 9.68
C HIS A 202 -39.54 12.98 8.56
N THR A 203 -38.93 14.15 8.74
CA THR A 203 -38.66 15.06 7.63
C THR A 203 -37.65 14.35 6.72
N PRO A 204 -38.00 13.95 5.48
CA PRO A 204 -37.04 13.35 4.58
C PRO A 204 -35.94 14.38 4.31
N VAL A 205 -34.68 13.96 4.43
CA VAL A 205 -33.56 14.77 3.96
C VAL A 205 -33.80 15.04 2.47
N ASN A 206 -33.87 16.31 2.07
CA ASN A 206 -34.03 16.68 0.68
C ASN A 206 -32.71 16.32 -0.03
N ILE A 207 -32.73 15.22 -0.77
CA ILE A 207 -31.56 14.75 -1.52
C ILE A 207 -31.60 15.46 -2.87
N ASP A 208 -30.67 16.39 -3.06
CA ASP A 208 -30.56 17.12 -4.31
C ASP A 208 -30.13 16.16 -5.43
N LYS A 209 -31.08 15.85 -6.32
CA LYS A 209 -30.84 14.90 -7.41
C LYS A 209 -29.87 15.46 -8.45
N GLU A 210 -29.65 16.77 -8.48
CA GLU A 210 -28.72 17.43 -9.39
C GLU A 210 -27.25 17.17 -9.02
N GLU A 211 -26.97 16.74 -7.78
CA GLU A 211 -25.62 16.39 -7.32
C GLU A 211 -25.23 14.93 -7.60
N PHE A 212 -26.19 14.10 -8.03
CA PHE A 212 -25.90 12.73 -8.46
C PHE A 212 -25.06 12.78 -9.74
N GLY A 213 -23.80 12.33 -9.64
CA GLY A 213 -22.82 12.33 -10.72
C GLY A 213 -23.28 11.69 -12.03
N ASP A 214 -22.47 11.88 -13.07
CA ASP A 214 -22.81 11.47 -14.43
C ASP A 214 -22.75 9.93 -14.64
N LYS A 215 -23.52 9.40 -15.60
CA LYS A 215 -23.41 8.01 -16.05
C LYS A 215 -22.52 7.92 -17.30
N ASP A 216 -21.65 6.91 -17.37
CA ASP A 216 -20.81 6.68 -18.55
C ASP A 216 -21.62 6.15 -19.75
N SER A 217 -20.98 6.03 -20.91
CA SER A 217 -21.58 5.48 -22.13
C SER A 217 -22.05 4.02 -22.01
N LYS A 218 -21.72 3.34 -20.90
CA LYS A 218 -22.16 1.98 -20.55
C LYS A 218 -23.22 1.98 -19.44
N GLY A 219 -23.74 3.14 -19.05
CA GLY A 219 -24.76 3.31 -18.01
C GLY A 219 -24.26 3.16 -16.58
N ARG A 220 -22.94 3.10 -16.34
CA ARG A 220 -22.36 2.98 -14.99
C ARG A 220 -22.27 4.36 -14.35
N PHE A 221 -22.58 4.46 -13.08
CA PHE A 221 -22.44 5.71 -12.34
C PHE A 221 -20.95 6.05 -12.17
N VAL A 222 -20.53 7.16 -12.77
CA VAL A 222 -19.18 7.68 -12.71
C VAL A 222 -19.04 8.46 -11.43
N VAL A 223 -18.25 7.89 -10.53
CA VAL A 223 -17.75 8.65 -9.39
C VAL A 223 -16.81 9.72 -9.97
N LYS A 224 -17.10 11.00 -9.70
CA LYS A 224 -16.27 12.12 -10.15
C LYS A 224 -14.81 11.88 -9.75
N ASP A 225 -13.90 12.13 -10.67
CA ASP A 225 -12.48 12.11 -10.35
C ASP A 225 -12.17 13.35 -9.50
N LEU A 226 -11.29 13.23 -8.51
CA LEU A 226 -10.98 14.32 -7.60
C LEU A 226 -10.38 15.54 -8.34
N ASN A 227 -9.82 15.31 -9.53
CA ASN A 227 -9.36 16.35 -10.45
C ASN A 227 -10.49 17.27 -10.95
N ASP A 228 -11.69 16.74 -11.19
CA ASP A 228 -12.80 17.48 -11.84
C ASP A 228 -13.37 18.58 -10.92
N GLU A 229 -13.36 18.37 -9.61
CA GLU A 229 -13.78 19.36 -8.61
C GLU A 229 -12.71 20.42 -8.34
N ILE A 230 -11.44 20.04 -8.36
CA ILE A 230 -10.34 20.97 -8.10
C ILE A 230 -10.19 21.95 -9.27
N ASP A 231 -10.41 21.53 -10.51
CA ASP A 231 -10.45 22.46 -11.65
C ASP A 231 -11.62 23.45 -11.56
N ALA A 232 -12.76 23.05 -10.97
CA ALA A 232 -13.89 23.93 -10.71
C ALA A 232 -13.60 24.91 -9.56
N ILE A 233 -12.96 24.44 -8.48
CA ILE A 233 -12.55 25.25 -7.32
C ILE A 233 -11.39 26.20 -7.68
N LEU A 234 -10.44 25.77 -8.50
CA LEU A 234 -9.33 26.57 -9.04
C LEU A 234 -9.81 27.62 -10.05
N LYS A 235 -10.88 27.33 -10.81
CA LYS A 235 -11.54 28.33 -11.67
C LYS A 235 -12.30 29.37 -10.87
N GLN A 236 -12.86 29.02 -9.70
CA GLN A 236 -13.52 29.98 -8.81
C GLN A 236 -12.53 30.84 -7.99
N SER A 237 -11.32 30.34 -7.71
CA SER A 237 -10.28 31.05 -6.94
C SER A 237 -9.32 31.89 -7.78
N LYS A 238 -9.43 31.90 -9.12
CA LYS A 238 -8.71 32.85 -9.98
C LYS A 238 -9.44 34.19 -10.10
N LYS A 239 -9.50 34.94 -8.99
CA LYS A 239 -9.61 36.41 -9.02
C LYS A 239 -8.89 37.02 -7.81
N LYS A 240 -7.74 37.63 -8.11
CA LYS A 240 -6.85 38.42 -7.25
C LYS A 240 -6.10 37.63 -6.17
N ASP A 241 -4.81 37.43 -6.40
CA ASP A 241 -3.78 38.23 -5.72
C ASP A 241 -2.44 38.13 -6.45
N GLU A 242 -1.88 39.30 -6.79
CA GLU A 242 -0.47 39.48 -7.12
C GLU A 242 0.35 39.31 -5.83
N VAL A 243 1.33 38.41 -5.84
CA VAL A 243 2.38 38.41 -4.82
C VAL A 243 3.74 38.54 -5.50
N LYS A 244 4.42 39.63 -5.14
CA LYS A 244 5.84 39.88 -5.42
C LYS A 244 6.71 39.33 -4.28
N GLU A 245 7.61 38.41 -4.65
CA GLU A 245 9.02 38.23 -4.21
C GLU A 245 9.35 37.89 -2.72
N PRO A 246 10.52 37.28 -2.38
CA PRO A 246 11.56 36.66 -3.22
C PRO A 246 12.03 35.26 -2.73
N PHE A 247 12.23 34.31 -3.65
CA PHE A 247 13.18 33.20 -3.44
C PHE A 247 14.37 33.38 -4.40
N SER A 248 15.32 34.21 -3.97
CA SER A 248 16.65 34.27 -4.57
C SER A 248 17.55 33.26 -3.85
N PHE A 249 17.87 32.15 -4.51
CA PHE A 249 19.10 31.41 -4.25
C PHE A 249 19.66 30.88 -5.56
N PHE A 250 20.89 31.31 -5.84
CA PHE A 250 21.66 31.07 -7.05
C PHE A 250 21.66 29.59 -7.48
N LYS A 251 21.10 29.34 -8.67
CA LYS A 251 21.23 28.07 -9.39
C LYS A 251 22.65 27.99 -9.95
N LYS A 252 23.52 27.23 -9.28
CA LYS A 252 24.83 26.85 -9.82
C LYS A 252 24.57 25.89 -10.99
N TYR A 253 24.54 26.44 -12.21
CA TYR A 253 24.36 25.69 -13.44
C TYR A 253 25.57 24.77 -13.65
N THR A 254 25.36 23.48 -13.43
CA THR A 254 26.27 22.40 -13.83
C THR A 254 25.44 21.26 -14.39
N GLY A 255 25.17 21.30 -15.69
CA GLY A 255 24.59 20.16 -16.41
C GLY A 255 25.64 19.04 -16.52
N GLY A 256 25.21 17.78 -16.43
CA GLY A 256 26.08 16.62 -16.64
C GLY A 256 26.95 16.20 -15.45
N LYS A 257 26.73 16.74 -14.24
CA LYS A 257 27.43 16.31 -13.03
C LYS A 257 26.95 14.90 -12.63
N THR A 258 27.88 14.02 -12.30
CA THR A 258 27.56 12.72 -11.68
C THR A 258 27.12 12.99 -10.25
N ILE A 259 25.95 12.48 -9.86
CA ILE A 259 25.41 12.69 -8.52
C ILE A 259 26.16 11.80 -7.52
N THR A 260 26.82 12.43 -6.56
CA THR A 260 27.47 11.75 -5.44
C THR A 260 26.55 11.64 -4.22
N GLN A 261 26.84 10.76 -3.28
CA GLN A 261 26.06 10.63 -2.03
C GLN A 261 26.08 11.92 -1.19
N GLU A 262 27.21 12.61 -1.13
CA GLU A 262 27.32 13.86 -0.37
C GLU A 262 26.50 14.98 -0.99
N ASP A 263 26.44 15.06 -2.32
CA ASP A 263 25.68 16.09 -3.05
C ASP A 263 24.16 15.97 -2.80
N ILE A 264 23.64 14.74 -2.61
CA ILE A 264 22.19 14.51 -2.51
C ILE A 264 21.69 14.42 -1.05
N LYS A 265 22.57 14.14 -0.09
CA LYS A 265 22.20 13.90 1.32
C LYS A 265 21.33 15.01 1.93
N THR A 266 21.73 16.28 1.75
CA THR A 266 20.96 17.43 2.25
C THR A 266 19.59 17.51 1.58
N THR A 267 19.53 17.30 0.27
CA THR A 267 18.28 17.31 -0.50
C THR A 267 17.33 16.20 -0.05
N LEU A 268 17.84 14.98 0.20
CA LEU A 268 17.02 13.88 0.70
C LEU A 268 16.49 14.15 2.10
N SER A 269 17.29 14.73 2.98
CA SER A 269 16.84 15.13 4.32
C SER A 269 15.70 16.16 4.24
N ASP A 270 15.81 17.14 3.34
CA ASP A 270 14.76 18.15 3.15
C ASP A 270 13.46 17.52 2.61
N LEU A 271 13.58 16.62 1.63
CA LEU A 271 12.44 15.89 1.08
C LEU A 271 11.78 14.98 2.13
N GLN A 272 12.58 14.27 2.93
CA GLN A 272 12.07 13.43 4.01
C GLN A 272 11.27 14.24 5.03
N ASN A 273 11.83 15.38 5.47
CA ASN A 273 11.15 16.29 6.39
C ASN A 273 9.87 16.89 5.78
N HIS A 274 9.87 17.18 4.48
CA HIS A 274 8.69 17.64 3.77
C HIS A 274 7.58 16.59 3.76
N LEU A 275 7.89 15.33 3.44
CA LEU A 275 6.91 14.24 3.47
C LEU A 275 6.33 14.03 4.87
N ILE A 276 7.18 14.08 5.91
CA ILE A 276 6.71 13.96 7.30
C ILE A 276 5.74 15.09 7.66
N LYS A 277 6.03 16.33 7.22
CA LYS A 277 5.10 17.46 7.40
C LYS A 277 3.77 17.23 6.69
N LYS A 278 3.76 16.53 5.55
CA LYS A 278 2.55 16.11 4.81
C LYS A 278 1.89 14.85 5.40
N ASN A 279 2.20 14.50 6.65
CA ASN A 279 1.61 13.37 7.38
C ASN A 279 2.05 11.97 6.88
N VAL A 280 3.16 11.88 6.16
CA VAL A 280 3.80 10.60 5.81
C VAL A 280 4.58 10.09 7.02
N ALA A 281 4.45 8.81 7.34
CA ALA A 281 5.11 8.23 8.48
C ALA A 281 6.65 8.21 8.29
N PRO A 282 7.45 8.43 9.35
CA PRO A 282 8.90 8.52 9.23
C PRO A 282 9.55 7.30 8.57
N GLU A 283 9.07 6.08 8.85
CA GLU A 283 9.57 4.86 8.19
C GLU A 283 9.30 4.86 6.68
N VAL A 284 8.16 5.39 6.24
CA VAL A 284 7.74 5.46 4.84
C VAL A 284 8.53 6.54 4.11
N ALA A 285 8.68 7.72 4.74
CA ALA A 285 9.49 8.81 4.21
C ALA A 285 10.95 8.36 4.04
N THR A 286 11.51 7.63 5.00
CA THR A 286 12.87 7.08 4.92
C THR A 286 13.01 6.07 3.79
N HIS A 287 12.03 5.19 3.62
CA HIS A 287 12.02 4.22 2.52
C HIS A 287 12.01 4.91 1.15
N LEU A 288 11.11 5.89 0.98
CA LEU A 288 11.01 6.69 -0.25
C LEU A 288 12.34 7.41 -0.57
N THR A 289 12.94 8.09 0.41
CA THR A 289 14.20 8.81 0.16
C THR A 289 15.39 7.87 -0.08
N THR A 290 15.40 6.70 0.55
CA THR A 290 16.42 5.66 0.30
C THR A 290 16.31 5.11 -1.13
N ASN A 291 15.10 4.92 -1.65
CA ASN A 291 14.90 4.49 -3.04
C ASN A 291 15.34 5.56 -4.03
N VAL A 292 15.06 6.83 -3.73
CA VAL A 292 15.54 7.97 -4.52
C VAL A 292 17.06 8.04 -4.50
N GLU A 293 17.71 7.84 -3.35
CA GLU A 293 19.17 7.77 -3.25
C GLU A 293 19.74 6.68 -4.17
N LYS A 294 19.23 5.46 -4.05
CA LYS A 294 19.66 4.32 -4.87
C LYS A 294 19.46 4.55 -6.37
N ALA A 295 18.39 5.23 -6.76
CA ALA A 295 18.09 5.52 -8.15
C ALA A 295 19.00 6.62 -8.73
N LEU A 296 19.48 7.55 -7.91
CA LEU A 296 20.19 8.75 -8.37
C LEU A 296 21.69 8.69 -8.20
N VAL A 297 22.22 7.99 -7.18
CA VAL A 297 23.67 7.85 -6.98
C VAL A 297 24.30 7.16 -8.18
N GLY A 298 25.32 7.79 -8.77
CA GLY A 298 25.99 7.29 -9.97
C GLY A 298 25.26 7.59 -11.29
N SER A 299 24.06 8.17 -11.24
CA SER A 299 23.38 8.69 -12.43
C SER A 299 23.88 10.09 -12.80
N LYS A 300 23.84 10.43 -14.09
CA LYS A 300 24.09 11.80 -14.57
C LYS A 300 22.77 12.56 -14.60
N THR A 301 22.78 13.80 -14.13
CA THR A 301 21.63 14.69 -14.32
C THR A 301 21.38 14.93 -15.80
N LYS A 302 20.10 15.10 -16.18
CA LYS A 302 19.76 15.58 -17.52
C LYS A 302 20.40 16.95 -17.74
N ASN A 303 20.75 17.26 -18.99
CA ASN A 303 21.25 18.59 -19.32
C ASN A 303 20.22 19.63 -18.85
N TRP A 304 20.68 20.66 -18.12
CA TRP A 304 19.87 21.77 -17.60
C TRP A 304 18.98 21.49 -16.38
N THR A 305 19.07 20.33 -15.71
CA THR A 305 18.33 20.07 -14.45
C THR A 305 19.23 20.13 -13.21
N SER A 306 18.66 20.54 -12.06
CA SER A 306 19.37 20.52 -10.76
C SER A 306 19.24 19.14 -10.10
N VAL A 307 20.15 18.83 -9.17
CA VAL A 307 20.07 17.62 -8.33
C VAL A 307 18.74 17.59 -7.57
N GLN A 308 18.28 18.74 -7.07
CA GLN A 308 17.01 18.86 -6.35
C GLN A 308 15.78 18.56 -7.22
N THR A 309 15.72 19.08 -8.44
CA THR A 309 14.62 18.78 -9.37
C THR A 309 14.61 17.29 -9.74
N THR A 310 15.79 16.73 -10.02
CA THR A 310 15.92 15.30 -10.34
C THR A 310 15.49 14.41 -9.17
N ALA A 311 15.84 14.79 -7.93
CA ALA A 311 15.38 14.12 -6.70
C ALA A 311 13.87 14.19 -6.51
N LYS A 312 13.26 15.37 -6.76
CA LYS A 312 11.79 15.53 -6.70
C LYS A 312 11.08 14.66 -7.74
N GLU A 313 11.56 14.64 -8.99
CA GLU A 313 11.00 13.79 -10.05
C GLU A 313 11.08 12.30 -9.71
N ALA A 314 12.24 11.86 -9.20
CA ALA A 314 12.43 10.48 -8.75
C ALA A 314 11.49 10.12 -7.59
N LEU A 315 11.31 11.04 -6.63
CA LEU A 315 10.40 10.85 -5.50
C LEU A 315 8.94 10.76 -5.97
N ALA A 316 8.51 11.65 -6.86
CA ALA A 316 7.16 11.64 -7.42
C ALA A 316 6.87 10.30 -8.14
N LYS A 317 7.87 9.75 -8.86
CA LYS A 317 7.77 8.44 -9.49
C LYS A 317 7.62 7.31 -8.46
N ASP A 318 8.37 7.34 -7.36
CA ASP A 318 8.27 6.32 -6.31
C ASP A 318 6.93 6.41 -5.56
N LEU A 319 6.44 7.62 -5.28
CA LEU A 319 5.09 7.84 -4.73
C LEU A 319 3.99 7.30 -5.66
N THR A 320 4.09 7.59 -6.96
CA THR A 320 3.16 7.08 -7.98
C THR A 320 3.14 5.55 -7.97
N LYS A 321 4.32 4.92 -7.86
CA LYS A 321 4.46 3.46 -7.79
C LYS A 321 3.80 2.88 -6.54
N ILE A 322 3.97 3.51 -5.38
CA ILE A 322 3.31 3.08 -4.14
C ILE A 322 1.79 3.20 -4.27
N LEU A 323 1.28 4.34 -4.75
CA LEU A 323 -0.16 4.60 -4.85
C LEU A 323 -0.86 3.84 -6.00
N THR A 324 -0.10 3.14 -6.85
CA THR A 324 -0.62 2.30 -7.94
C THR A 324 -0.21 0.84 -7.74
N PRO A 325 -0.70 0.16 -6.68
CA PRO A 325 -0.41 -1.25 -6.49
C PRO A 325 -1.01 -2.06 -7.65
N GLY A 326 -0.34 -3.12 -8.08
CA GLY A 326 -0.66 -3.89 -9.30
C GLY A 326 -1.96 -4.70 -9.29
N THR A 327 -2.90 -4.37 -8.40
CA THR A 327 -4.19 -5.04 -8.23
C THR A 327 -5.29 -4.19 -8.88
N SER A 328 -6.16 -4.83 -9.68
CA SER A 328 -7.31 -4.14 -10.29
C SER A 328 -8.27 -3.61 -9.22
N VAL A 329 -8.66 -2.34 -9.33
CA VAL A 329 -9.66 -1.69 -8.46
C VAL A 329 -11.08 -1.74 -9.02
N ASN A 330 -11.32 -2.49 -10.11
CA ASN A 330 -12.62 -2.52 -10.78
C ASN A 330 -13.61 -3.46 -10.06
N LEU A 331 -14.19 -2.96 -8.97
CA LEU A 331 -15.12 -3.70 -8.13
C LEU A 331 -16.43 -4.07 -8.85
N LEU A 332 -16.95 -3.20 -9.75
CA LEU A 332 -18.19 -3.48 -10.49
C LEU A 332 -18.06 -4.71 -11.39
N ASP A 333 -16.95 -4.81 -12.12
CA ASP A 333 -16.73 -5.95 -13.01
C ASP A 333 -16.50 -7.25 -12.23
N ASP A 334 -15.88 -7.17 -11.04
CA ASP A 334 -15.70 -8.33 -10.16
C ASP A 334 -17.06 -8.82 -9.63
N ILE A 335 -17.92 -7.92 -9.14
CA ILE A 335 -19.27 -8.25 -8.68
C ILE A 335 -20.07 -8.96 -9.79
N LYS A 336 -20.02 -8.46 -11.03
CA LYS A 336 -20.79 -9.03 -12.16
C LYS A 336 -20.33 -10.42 -12.59
N LYS A 337 -19.04 -10.75 -12.37
CA LYS A 337 -18.45 -12.04 -12.77
C LYS A 337 -18.62 -13.14 -11.72
N GLN A 338 -18.95 -12.77 -10.49
CA GLN A 338 -18.98 -13.66 -9.35
C GLN A 338 -20.41 -14.11 -9.01
N LYS A 339 -20.53 -15.16 -8.19
CA LYS A 339 -21.83 -15.66 -7.75
C LYS A 339 -22.48 -14.69 -6.77
N LYS A 340 -23.80 -14.55 -6.89
CA LYS A 340 -24.65 -13.77 -5.97
C LYS A 340 -25.07 -14.64 -4.76
N PRO A 341 -25.25 -14.04 -3.56
CA PRO A 341 -24.95 -12.64 -3.26
C PRO A 341 -23.44 -12.41 -3.12
N TYR A 342 -22.97 -11.28 -3.63
CA TYR A 342 -21.58 -10.84 -3.48
C TYR A 342 -21.39 -10.16 -2.12
N VAL A 343 -20.52 -10.70 -1.26
CA VAL A 343 -20.40 -10.28 0.13
C VAL A 343 -19.21 -9.33 0.32
N ILE A 344 -19.46 -8.14 0.83
CA ILE A 344 -18.44 -7.13 1.17
C ILE A 344 -18.51 -6.83 2.66
N SER A 345 -17.39 -6.94 3.36
CA SER A 345 -17.27 -6.55 4.77
C SER A 345 -16.50 -5.26 4.93
N VAL A 346 -17.02 -4.34 5.75
CA VAL A 346 -16.38 -3.08 6.09
C VAL A 346 -15.84 -3.16 7.51
N VAL A 347 -14.54 -2.89 7.67
CA VAL A 347 -13.80 -2.96 8.95
C VAL A 347 -12.99 -1.68 9.19
N GLY A 348 -12.47 -1.51 10.40
CA GLY A 348 -11.59 -0.38 10.74
C GLY A 348 -11.69 0.02 12.21
N VAL A 349 -10.93 1.06 12.59
CA VAL A 349 -10.92 1.53 13.98
C VAL A 349 -12.21 2.29 14.35
N ASN A 350 -12.31 2.74 15.60
CA ASN A 350 -13.46 3.50 16.09
C ASN A 350 -13.48 4.90 15.47
N GLY A 351 -14.67 5.41 15.12
CA GLY A 351 -14.84 6.81 14.72
C GLY A 351 -14.35 7.20 13.31
N VAL A 352 -13.85 6.26 12.51
CA VAL A 352 -13.40 6.52 11.11
C VAL A 352 -14.53 6.60 10.08
N GLY A 353 -15.80 6.56 10.50
CA GLY A 353 -16.92 6.68 9.57
C GLY A 353 -17.22 5.42 8.74
N LYS A 354 -17.11 4.22 9.34
CA LYS A 354 -17.45 2.93 8.70
C LYS A 354 -18.89 2.89 8.17
N SER A 355 -19.87 3.06 9.05
CA SER A 355 -21.30 3.04 8.70
C SER A 355 -21.66 4.10 7.64
N THR A 356 -21.07 5.29 7.75
CA THR A 356 -21.27 6.38 6.77
C THR A 356 -20.72 5.99 5.40
N ASN A 357 -19.44 5.57 5.31
CA ASN A 357 -18.84 5.18 4.02
C ASN A 357 -19.44 3.89 3.44
N LEU A 358 -19.91 2.96 4.29
CA LEU A 358 -20.70 1.82 3.84
C LEU A 358 -22.01 2.27 3.19
N SER A 359 -22.67 3.30 3.73
CA SER A 359 -23.88 3.86 3.15
C SER A 359 -23.61 4.62 1.84
N LYS A 360 -22.46 5.29 1.70
CA LYS A 360 -21.98 5.86 0.43
C LYS A 360 -21.71 4.77 -0.62
N LEU A 361 -21.08 3.67 -0.20
CA LEU A 361 -20.84 2.51 -1.06
C LEU A 361 -22.18 1.87 -1.50
N ALA A 362 -23.14 1.73 -0.59
CA ALA A 362 -24.48 1.26 -0.90
C ALA A 362 -25.16 2.17 -1.93
N PHE A 363 -25.11 3.49 -1.72
CA PHE A 363 -25.61 4.47 -2.67
C PHE A 363 -24.99 4.30 -4.05
N TRP A 364 -23.66 4.22 -4.15
CA TRP A 364 -22.96 4.02 -5.41
C TRP A 364 -23.36 2.70 -6.11
N LEU A 365 -23.56 1.61 -5.36
CA LEU A 365 -24.03 0.34 -5.90
C LEU A 365 -25.47 0.41 -6.41
N LEU A 366 -26.35 1.12 -5.71
CA LEU A 366 -27.73 1.35 -6.15
C LEU A 366 -27.78 2.14 -7.47
N GLN A 367 -26.92 3.17 -7.61
CA GLN A 367 -26.81 3.93 -8.87
C GLN A 367 -26.28 3.10 -10.05
N ASN A 368 -25.67 1.95 -9.76
CA ASN A 368 -25.23 0.94 -10.74
C ASN A 368 -26.21 -0.24 -10.85
N ASP A 369 -27.47 -0.04 -10.45
CA ASP A 369 -28.60 -0.98 -10.59
C ASP A 369 -28.47 -2.29 -9.80
N PHE A 370 -27.67 -2.32 -8.74
CA PHE A 370 -27.59 -3.49 -7.85
C PHE A 370 -28.62 -3.45 -6.73
N LYS A 371 -29.16 -4.62 -6.38
CA LYS A 371 -29.99 -4.85 -5.19
C LYS A 371 -29.10 -5.17 -3.98
N VAL A 372 -29.14 -4.32 -2.95
CA VAL A 372 -28.17 -4.31 -1.84
C VAL A 372 -28.85 -4.65 -0.51
N LEU A 373 -28.34 -5.65 0.20
CA LEU A 373 -28.69 -5.92 1.60
C LEU A 373 -27.60 -5.36 2.51
N ILE A 374 -27.96 -4.46 3.44
CA ILE A 374 -27.04 -4.01 4.50
C ILE A 374 -27.25 -4.91 5.72
N ALA A 375 -26.19 -5.53 6.22
CA ALA A 375 -26.20 -6.35 7.43
C ALA A 375 -25.55 -5.60 8.59
N ALA A 376 -26.34 -5.33 9.64
CA ALA A 376 -25.88 -4.65 10.85
C ALA A 376 -25.09 -5.62 11.76
N CYS A 377 -23.78 -5.69 11.54
CA CYS A 377 -22.87 -6.55 12.30
C CYS A 377 -22.16 -5.78 13.45
N ASP A 378 -22.42 -4.47 13.64
CA ASP A 378 -22.04 -3.70 14.84
C ASP A 378 -23.07 -3.90 15.95
N THR A 379 -22.93 -5.02 16.67
CA THR A 379 -23.83 -5.39 17.78
C THR A 379 -23.36 -4.87 19.14
N PHE A 380 -22.26 -4.10 19.18
CA PHE A 380 -21.62 -3.64 20.41
C PHE A 380 -21.90 -2.18 20.71
N ARG A 381 -21.89 -1.31 19.69
CA ARG A 381 -22.08 0.13 19.88
C ARG A 381 -23.58 0.48 19.94
N SER A 382 -24.00 1.13 21.02
CA SER A 382 -25.37 1.64 21.15
C SER A 382 -25.72 2.61 20.01
N GLY A 383 -26.91 2.45 19.42
CA GLY A 383 -27.40 3.27 18.31
C GLY A 383 -26.83 2.92 16.93
N ALA A 384 -25.95 1.92 16.82
CA ALA A 384 -25.37 1.54 15.53
C ALA A 384 -26.42 0.97 14.55
N VAL A 385 -27.34 0.16 15.06
CA VAL A 385 -28.44 -0.41 14.26
C VAL A 385 -29.40 0.70 13.83
N GLU A 386 -29.77 1.59 14.75
CA GLU A 386 -30.62 2.76 14.46
C GLU A 386 -29.99 3.68 13.40
N GLN A 387 -28.68 3.91 13.48
CA GLN A 387 -27.94 4.70 12.50
C GLN A 387 -28.05 4.09 11.10
N LEU A 388 -27.83 2.78 10.95
CA LEU A 388 -27.98 2.10 9.67
C LEU A 388 -29.44 2.09 9.19
N ARG A 389 -30.41 1.97 10.09
CA ARG A 389 -31.84 2.05 9.76
C ARG A 389 -32.20 3.39 9.15
N VAL A 390 -31.70 4.49 9.71
CA VAL A 390 -31.87 5.83 9.12
C VAL A 390 -31.23 5.91 7.74
N HIS A 391 -30.01 5.38 7.56
CA HIS A 391 -29.36 5.37 6.25
C HIS A 391 -30.15 4.59 5.21
N VAL A 392 -30.59 3.36 5.53
CA VAL A 392 -31.40 2.52 4.64
C VAL A 392 -32.70 3.21 4.27
N ASN A 393 -33.41 3.82 5.22
CA ASN A 393 -34.65 4.55 4.94
C ASN A 393 -34.40 5.75 3.99
N ASN A 394 -33.32 6.51 4.21
CA ASN A 394 -32.95 7.60 3.32
C ASN A 394 -32.57 7.10 1.92
N LEU A 395 -31.86 5.98 1.81
CA LEU A 395 -31.47 5.38 0.53
C LEU A 395 -32.67 4.78 -0.22
N LYS A 396 -33.67 4.24 0.49
CA LYS A 396 -34.96 3.82 -0.12
C LYS A 396 -35.67 5.00 -0.77
N ASN A 397 -35.64 6.17 -0.13
CA ASN A 397 -36.25 7.39 -0.67
C ASN A 397 -35.43 7.99 -1.83
N ALA A 398 -34.10 7.78 -1.84
CA ALA A 398 -33.19 8.23 -2.89
C ALA A 398 -33.24 7.35 -4.14
N SER A 399 -33.57 6.07 -3.97
CA SER A 399 -33.61 5.10 -5.05
C SER A 399 -34.92 5.19 -5.85
N GLU A 400 -34.85 4.92 -7.15
CA GLU A 400 -36.04 4.82 -8.00
C GLU A 400 -36.94 3.64 -7.63
N LYS A 401 -36.34 2.60 -7.01
CA LYS A 401 -37.03 1.38 -6.59
C LYS A 401 -36.84 1.14 -5.11
N ALA A 402 -37.94 1.19 -4.35
CA ALA A 402 -37.93 1.04 -2.90
C ALA A 402 -37.48 -0.35 -2.41
N ASP A 403 -37.56 -1.38 -3.26
CA ASP A 403 -37.17 -2.76 -2.97
C ASP A 403 -35.69 -3.07 -3.29
N GLN A 404 -34.93 -2.09 -3.81
CA GLN A 404 -33.51 -2.29 -4.13
C GLN A 404 -32.59 -2.31 -2.91
N ILE A 405 -33.03 -1.83 -1.75
CA ILE A 405 -32.20 -1.81 -0.53
C ILE A 405 -32.98 -2.24 0.72
N GLU A 406 -32.33 -3.04 1.57
CA GLU A 406 -32.93 -3.50 2.83
C GLU A 406 -31.88 -3.60 3.95
N LEU A 407 -32.34 -3.52 5.20
CA LEU A 407 -31.54 -3.73 6.41
C LEU A 407 -31.82 -5.11 6.99
N PHE A 408 -30.78 -5.89 7.21
CA PHE A 408 -30.80 -7.10 8.01
C PHE A 408 -30.20 -6.82 9.38
N GLU A 409 -30.98 -7.01 10.44
CA GLU A 409 -30.57 -6.78 11.83
C GLU A 409 -30.95 -7.96 12.73
N GLY A 410 -30.10 -8.25 13.72
CA GLY A 410 -30.32 -9.29 14.73
C GLY A 410 -30.34 -8.77 16.16
N GLY A 411 -30.43 -7.45 16.35
CA GLY A 411 -30.33 -6.77 17.64
C GLY A 411 -28.90 -6.68 18.18
N TYR A 412 -28.77 -6.40 19.49
CA TYR A 412 -27.50 -6.20 20.18
C TYR A 412 -27.03 -7.46 20.92
N GLY A 413 -25.72 -7.70 21.00
CA GLY A 413 -25.14 -8.89 21.63
C GLY A 413 -23.65 -9.14 21.33
N GLY A 414 -23.12 -10.27 21.82
CA GLY A 414 -21.68 -10.61 21.76
C GLY A 414 -21.16 -11.13 20.40
N SER A 415 -19.88 -11.52 20.33
CA SER A 415 -19.21 -11.93 19.07
C SER A 415 -19.87 -13.09 18.35
N ASP A 416 -20.45 -14.05 19.08
CA ASP A 416 -21.13 -15.21 18.50
C ASP A 416 -22.40 -14.80 17.73
N LEU A 417 -23.03 -13.70 18.15
CA LEU A 417 -24.16 -13.12 17.46
C LEU A 417 -23.75 -12.52 16.11
N VAL A 418 -22.58 -11.91 16.00
CA VAL A 418 -22.09 -11.27 14.76
C VAL A 418 -21.93 -12.32 13.65
N ALA A 419 -21.28 -13.44 13.96
CA ALA A 419 -21.11 -14.53 12.98
C ALA A 419 -22.47 -15.15 12.56
N LYS A 420 -23.42 -15.22 13.49
CA LYS A 420 -24.78 -15.70 13.22
C LYS A 420 -25.54 -14.74 12.31
N ILE A 421 -25.53 -13.43 12.61
CA ILE A 421 -26.14 -12.38 11.80
C ILE A 421 -25.57 -12.41 10.39
N ALA A 422 -24.25 -12.50 10.23
CA ALA A 422 -23.60 -12.56 8.93
C ALA A 422 -24.09 -13.74 8.08
N LYS A 423 -24.14 -14.95 8.65
CA LYS A 423 -24.65 -16.13 7.94
C LYS A 423 -26.13 -16.01 7.57
N GLN A 424 -26.95 -15.56 8.52
CA GLN A 424 -28.38 -15.39 8.27
C GLN A 424 -28.66 -14.31 7.23
N ALA A 425 -27.88 -13.22 7.20
CA ALA A 425 -27.98 -12.18 6.18
C ALA A 425 -27.64 -12.72 4.79
N ILE A 426 -26.60 -13.55 4.66
CA ILE A 426 -26.23 -14.19 3.38
C ILE A 426 -27.34 -15.14 2.91
N ASP A 427 -27.87 -15.98 3.81
CA ASP A 427 -28.98 -16.89 3.49
C ASP A 427 -30.25 -16.13 3.09
N TYR A 428 -30.55 -15.03 3.80
CA TYR A 428 -31.67 -14.13 3.49
C TYR A 428 -31.47 -13.46 2.13
N ALA A 429 -30.28 -12.94 1.86
CA ALA A 429 -29.91 -12.32 0.59
C ALA A 429 -30.09 -13.28 -0.57
N SER A 430 -29.63 -14.53 -0.41
CA SER A 430 -29.77 -15.57 -1.44
C SER A 430 -31.23 -15.94 -1.70
N LYS A 431 -32.09 -15.98 -0.68
CA LYS A 431 -33.52 -16.33 -0.83
C LYS A 431 -34.34 -15.20 -1.45
N ASN A 432 -33.96 -13.96 -1.19
CA ASN A 432 -34.67 -12.76 -1.66
C ASN A 432 -33.97 -12.09 -2.86
N GLU A 433 -33.06 -12.83 -3.50
CA GLU A 433 -32.38 -12.45 -4.74
C GLU A 433 -31.64 -11.09 -4.67
N PHE A 434 -31.02 -10.79 -3.52
CA PHE A 434 -30.11 -9.65 -3.41
C PHE A 434 -28.81 -9.92 -4.17
N ASP A 435 -28.31 -8.91 -4.86
CA ASP A 435 -27.05 -9.00 -5.60
C ASP A 435 -25.85 -8.93 -4.67
N ILE A 436 -25.94 -8.10 -3.64
CA ILE A 436 -24.81 -7.72 -2.78
C ILE A 436 -25.25 -7.73 -1.31
N VAL A 437 -24.36 -8.19 -0.43
CA VAL A 437 -24.46 -8.03 1.03
C VAL A 437 -23.33 -7.12 1.51
N LEU A 438 -23.67 -6.00 2.14
CA LEU A 438 -22.72 -5.10 2.80
C LEU A 438 -22.76 -5.30 4.31
N MET A 439 -21.67 -5.75 4.91
CA MET A 439 -21.58 -5.99 6.35
C MET A 439 -20.87 -4.84 7.06
N ASP A 440 -21.59 -4.10 7.90
CA ASP A 440 -21.02 -3.06 8.75
C ASP A 440 -20.57 -3.64 10.08
N THR A 441 -19.27 -3.60 10.38
CA THR A 441 -18.73 -4.21 11.61
C THR A 441 -18.42 -3.16 12.68
N ALA A 442 -18.44 -3.60 13.94
CA ALA A 442 -18.00 -2.77 15.06
C ALA A 442 -16.55 -2.29 14.88
N GLY A 443 -16.27 -1.05 15.31
CA GLY A 443 -14.90 -0.55 15.34
C GLY A 443 -14.06 -1.27 16.40
N ARG A 444 -12.77 -1.45 16.11
CA ARG A 444 -11.84 -2.17 16.98
C ARG A 444 -10.52 -1.42 17.11
N ARG A 445 -9.93 -1.42 18.31
CA ARG A 445 -8.58 -0.86 18.50
C ARG A 445 -7.57 -1.83 17.88
N HIS A 446 -6.76 -1.34 16.94
CA HIS A 446 -5.83 -2.19 16.17
C HIS A 446 -4.73 -2.84 17.03
N ASN A 447 -4.40 -2.25 18.17
CA ASN A 447 -3.38 -2.72 19.11
C ASN A 447 -3.95 -3.60 20.24
N ASP A 448 -5.26 -3.86 20.25
CA ASP A 448 -5.92 -4.67 21.26
C ASP A 448 -6.23 -6.06 20.69
N ALA A 449 -5.43 -7.06 21.08
CA ALA A 449 -5.57 -8.42 20.60
C ALA A 449 -6.94 -9.05 20.93
N GLN A 450 -7.56 -8.68 22.06
CA GLN A 450 -8.87 -9.21 22.43
C GLN A 450 -9.97 -8.64 21.53
N LEU A 451 -9.88 -7.35 21.20
CA LEU A 451 -10.81 -6.74 20.26
C LEU A 451 -10.55 -7.19 18.83
N MET A 452 -9.33 -7.60 18.45
CA MET A 452 -9.05 -8.05 17.07
C MET A 452 -9.36 -9.53 16.85
N ALA A 453 -9.20 -10.39 17.87
CA ALA A 453 -9.37 -11.84 17.76
C ALA A 453 -10.68 -12.32 17.10
N PRO A 454 -11.86 -11.69 17.32
CA PRO A 454 -13.10 -12.11 16.68
C PRO A 454 -13.11 -11.97 15.15
N LEU A 455 -12.25 -11.11 14.56
CA LEU A 455 -12.24 -10.86 13.11
C LEU A 455 -11.90 -12.11 12.28
N ALA A 456 -10.98 -12.96 12.75
CA ALA A 456 -10.67 -14.21 12.07
C ALA A 456 -11.87 -15.17 12.03
N SER A 457 -12.56 -15.31 13.17
CA SER A 457 -13.76 -16.15 13.26
C SER A 457 -14.90 -15.62 12.40
N PHE A 458 -15.08 -14.30 12.38
CA PHE A 458 -16.06 -13.61 11.54
C PHE A 458 -15.75 -13.81 10.05
N ALA A 459 -14.50 -13.59 9.62
CA ALA A 459 -14.11 -13.77 8.22
C ALA A 459 -14.29 -15.21 7.76
N LYS A 460 -14.00 -16.20 8.63
CA LYS A 460 -14.28 -17.61 8.34
C LYS A 460 -15.78 -17.92 8.24
N ALA A 461 -16.60 -17.29 9.08
CA ALA A 461 -18.05 -17.52 9.11
C ALA A 461 -18.78 -16.84 7.95
N ALA A 462 -18.41 -15.60 7.61
CA ALA A 462 -19.03 -14.79 6.58
C ALA A 462 -18.44 -15.03 5.18
N ASN A 463 -17.18 -15.50 5.12
CA ASN A 463 -16.42 -15.73 3.89
C ASN A 463 -16.57 -14.60 2.84
N PRO A 464 -16.27 -13.33 3.20
CA PRO A 464 -16.55 -12.20 2.34
C PRO A 464 -15.69 -12.21 1.07
N ASN A 465 -16.31 -11.93 -0.08
CA ASN A 465 -15.63 -11.74 -1.36
C ASN A 465 -14.62 -10.59 -1.28
N LYS A 466 -14.97 -9.49 -0.60
CA LYS A 466 -14.07 -8.36 -0.33
C LYS A 466 -14.14 -7.92 1.13
N ILE A 467 -12.98 -7.57 1.70
CA ILE A 467 -12.86 -6.88 2.97
C ILE A 467 -12.27 -5.51 2.69
N ILE A 468 -13.02 -4.47 3.05
CA ILE A 468 -12.66 -3.08 2.86
C ILE A 468 -12.38 -2.47 4.23
N MET A 469 -11.16 -1.97 4.42
CA MET A 469 -10.82 -1.23 5.63
C MET A 469 -11.07 0.27 5.41
N VAL A 470 -11.84 0.87 6.30
CA VAL A 470 -12.00 2.33 6.36
C VAL A 470 -10.92 2.88 7.27
N GLY A 471 -10.05 3.72 6.71
CA GLY A 471 -9.11 4.56 7.43
C GLY A 471 -9.56 6.02 7.45
N GLU A 472 -9.03 6.83 8.35
CA GLU A 472 -9.25 8.28 8.34
C GLU A 472 -7.96 9.01 7.95
N ALA A 473 -8.07 10.08 7.18
CA ALA A 473 -6.91 10.82 6.69
C ALA A 473 -6.07 11.46 7.81
N LEU A 474 -6.67 11.77 8.98
CA LEU A 474 -6.00 12.46 10.09
C LEU A 474 -5.00 11.60 10.88
N VAL A 475 -5.10 10.27 10.84
CA VAL A 475 -4.36 9.36 11.75
C VAL A 475 -2.84 9.52 11.70
N GLY A 476 -2.27 9.88 10.55
CA GLY A 476 -0.85 10.12 10.41
C GLY A 476 0.00 8.88 10.60
N THR A 477 0.94 8.91 11.54
CA THR A 477 1.99 7.87 11.67
C THR A 477 1.46 6.50 12.11
N ASP A 478 0.38 6.46 12.88
CA ASP A 478 -0.21 5.21 13.38
C ASP A 478 -0.96 4.42 12.30
N SER A 479 -1.22 5.05 11.14
CA SER A 479 -1.93 4.43 10.01
C SER A 479 -1.22 3.20 9.46
N VAL A 480 0.11 3.17 9.52
CA VAL A 480 0.94 2.02 9.13
C VAL A 480 0.60 0.82 10.02
N GLN A 481 0.64 0.99 11.34
CA GLN A 481 0.36 -0.09 12.27
C GLN A 481 -1.10 -0.53 12.21
N GLN A 482 -2.03 0.42 12.05
CA GLN A 482 -3.44 0.11 11.82
C GLN A 482 -3.60 -0.81 10.60
N ALA A 483 -3.04 -0.43 9.45
CA ALA A 483 -3.14 -1.23 8.23
C ALA A 483 -2.52 -2.63 8.39
N ARG A 484 -1.31 -2.74 8.97
CA ARG A 484 -0.63 -4.03 9.21
C ARG A 484 -1.43 -4.94 10.15
N ASN A 485 -1.90 -4.40 11.27
CA ASN A 485 -2.60 -5.18 12.29
C ASN A 485 -3.96 -5.67 11.79
N PHE A 486 -4.73 -4.83 11.10
CA PHE A 486 -5.99 -5.27 10.49
C PHE A 486 -5.74 -6.31 9.39
N ASN A 487 -4.72 -6.12 8.55
CA ASN A 487 -4.41 -7.10 7.50
C ASN A 487 -4.05 -8.47 8.07
N ALA A 488 -3.32 -8.50 9.20
CA ALA A 488 -2.93 -9.74 9.88
C ALA A 488 -4.08 -10.41 10.67
N ALA A 489 -5.08 -9.64 11.12
CA ALA A 489 -6.10 -10.12 12.05
C ALA A 489 -7.08 -11.15 11.48
N PHE A 490 -7.12 -11.34 10.16
CA PHE A 490 -8.00 -12.30 9.50
C PHE A 490 -7.40 -13.71 9.36
N GLY A 491 -6.16 -13.92 9.79
CA GLY A 491 -5.46 -15.21 9.76
C GLY A 491 -4.74 -15.52 8.45
N ALA A 492 -4.09 -16.68 8.37
CA ALA A 492 -3.09 -17.04 7.34
C ALA A 492 -3.61 -17.26 5.90
N GLY A 493 -4.83 -16.88 5.59
CA GLY A 493 -5.42 -17.08 4.25
C GLY A 493 -6.36 -15.97 3.79
N ARG A 494 -6.55 -14.92 4.60
CA ARG A 494 -7.41 -13.79 4.26
C ARG A 494 -6.72 -12.49 4.63
N HIS A 495 -6.79 -11.55 3.72
CA HIS A 495 -6.22 -10.21 3.84
C HIS A 495 -7.29 -9.17 3.50
N LEU A 496 -6.99 -7.91 3.78
CA LEU A 496 -7.76 -6.78 3.29
C LEU A 496 -7.62 -6.70 1.75
N ASP A 497 -8.68 -6.28 1.05
CA ASP A 497 -8.66 -6.13 -0.41
C ASP A 497 -8.57 -4.68 -0.85
N PHE A 498 -9.17 -3.77 -0.07
CA PHE A 498 -9.24 -2.35 -0.39
C PHE A 498 -9.22 -1.47 0.85
N PHE A 499 -8.79 -0.22 0.65
CA PHE A 499 -9.02 0.87 1.59
C PHE A 499 -10.11 1.83 1.11
N ILE A 500 -10.85 2.39 2.06
CA ILE A 500 -11.58 3.65 1.86
C ILE A 500 -10.98 4.67 2.83
N ILE A 501 -10.51 5.80 2.31
CA ILE A 501 -9.91 6.86 3.13
C ILE A 501 -10.94 7.95 3.37
N SER A 502 -11.43 8.04 4.60
CA SER A 502 -12.46 8.99 5.01
C SER A 502 -11.88 10.32 5.51
N LYS A 503 -12.76 11.33 5.64
CA LYS A 503 -12.44 12.66 6.21
C LYS A 503 -11.34 13.40 5.44
N CYS A 504 -11.23 13.17 4.13
CA CYS A 504 -10.19 13.82 3.33
C CYS A 504 -10.46 15.32 3.13
N ASP A 505 -11.70 15.75 3.31
CA ASP A 505 -12.13 17.15 3.37
C ASP A 505 -11.51 17.92 4.55
N THR A 506 -11.04 17.24 5.59
CA THR A 506 -10.59 17.88 6.84
C THR A 506 -9.07 18.07 6.94
N VAL A 507 -8.30 17.47 6.04
CA VAL A 507 -6.83 17.41 6.16
C VAL A 507 -6.07 18.39 5.27
N GLY A 508 -6.77 19.09 4.36
CA GLY A 508 -6.12 19.96 3.38
C GLY A 508 -5.09 19.19 2.54
N ASP A 509 -3.82 19.57 2.64
CA ASP A 509 -2.70 18.94 1.93
C ASP A 509 -2.02 17.78 2.70
N LEU A 510 -2.48 17.48 3.93
CA LEU A 510 -1.90 16.47 4.82
C LEU A 510 -2.38 15.04 4.49
N ILE A 511 -2.23 14.62 3.23
CA ILE A 511 -2.77 13.37 2.70
C ILE A 511 -1.84 12.15 2.84
N GLY A 512 -0.72 12.28 3.56
CA GLY A 512 0.31 11.24 3.69
C GLY A 512 -0.18 9.90 4.26
N THR A 513 -1.30 9.89 4.98
CA THR A 513 -1.96 8.65 5.45
C THR A 513 -2.28 7.68 4.31
N MET A 514 -2.63 8.20 3.11
CA MET A 514 -2.90 7.36 1.93
C MET A 514 -1.66 6.54 1.55
N VAL A 515 -0.51 7.20 1.47
CA VAL A 515 0.77 6.56 1.15
C VAL A 515 1.16 5.57 2.24
N ASN A 516 0.96 5.92 3.51
CA ASN A 516 1.31 5.07 4.64
C ASN A 516 0.57 3.73 4.61
N MET A 517 -0.75 3.75 4.39
CA MET A 517 -1.57 2.54 4.38
C MET A 517 -1.24 1.63 3.20
N VAL A 518 -1.08 2.21 2.01
CA VAL A 518 -0.73 1.44 0.80
C VAL A 518 0.68 0.89 0.90
N TYR A 519 1.66 1.69 1.34
CA TYR A 519 3.03 1.20 1.61
C TYR A 519 3.06 0.04 2.60
N ALA A 520 2.27 0.13 3.67
CA ALA A 520 2.29 -0.85 4.74
C ALA A 520 1.77 -2.24 4.33
N THR A 521 0.93 -2.33 3.30
CA THR A 521 0.17 -3.54 2.97
C THR A 521 0.12 -3.91 1.49
N ASN A 522 0.54 -3.01 0.59
CA ASN A 522 0.39 -3.10 -0.86
C ASN A 522 -1.08 -3.24 -1.35
N ILE A 523 -2.02 -2.71 -0.57
CA ILE A 523 -3.45 -2.78 -0.84
C ILE A 523 -3.95 -1.47 -1.44
N PRO A 524 -4.70 -1.48 -2.56
CA PRO A 524 -5.18 -0.26 -3.19
C PRO A 524 -6.23 0.49 -2.37
N ILE A 525 -6.27 1.80 -2.58
CA ILE A 525 -7.38 2.65 -2.16
C ILE A 525 -8.47 2.55 -3.23
N LEU A 526 -9.66 2.10 -2.83
CA LEU A 526 -10.83 2.01 -3.70
C LEU A 526 -11.53 3.36 -3.82
N PHE A 527 -11.79 4.01 -2.68
CA PHE A 527 -12.48 5.30 -2.64
C PHE A 527 -11.91 6.24 -1.57
N ILE A 528 -12.21 7.52 -1.76
CA ILE A 528 -11.92 8.62 -0.86
C ILE A 528 -13.24 9.26 -0.44
N GLY A 529 -13.48 9.39 0.86
CA GLY A 529 -14.60 10.13 1.41
C GLY A 529 -14.23 11.59 1.63
N VAL A 530 -14.98 12.50 1.00
CA VAL A 530 -14.70 13.95 0.96
C VAL A 530 -15.81 14.79 1.62
N GLY A 531 -16.51 14.21 2.59
CA GLY A 531 -17.64 14.86 3.27
C GLY A 531 -18.56 13.86 3.96
N GLN A 532 -19.82 14.24 4.19
CA GLN A 532 -20.79 13.45 4.97
C GLN A 532 -21.99 12.94 4.15
N THR A 533 -22.25 13.50 2.97
CA THR A 533 -23.38 13.11 2.12
C THR A 533 -23.08 11.80 1.37
N TYR A 534 -24.10 11.21 0.73
CA TYR A 534 -23.91 9.99 -0.07
C TYR A 534 -23.10 10.21 -1.35
N THR A 535 -23.15 11.42 -1.88
CA THR A 535 -22.43 11.87 -3.08
C THR A 535 -20.96 12.18 -2.78
N ASP A 536 -20.56 12.38 -1.52
CA ASP A 536 -19.19 12.70 -1.09
C ASP A 536 -18.23 11.49 -1.09
N ILE A 537 -18.18 10.75 -2.20
CA ILE A 537 -17.25 9.65 -2.44
C ILE A 537 -16.55 9.87 -3.80
N ARG A 538 -15.22 9.70 -3.85
CA ARG A 538 -14.38 9.95 -5.04
C ARG A 538 -13.43 8.79 -5.29
N THR A 539 -12.98 8.60 -6.53
CA THR A 539 -11.83 7.74 -6.82
C THR A 539 -10.52 8.46 -6.51
N LEU A 540 -9.45 7.71 -6.24
CA LEU A 540 -8.13 8.29 -6.04
C LEU A 540 -7.49 8.66 -7.39
N SER A 541 -7.31 9.96 -7.63
CA SER A 541 -6.36 10.45 -8.63
C SER A 541 -4.95 10.36 -8.05
N VAL A 542 -4.15 9.43 -8.58
CA VAL A 542 -2.75 9.25 -8.15
C VAL A 542 -1.93 10.50 -8.47
N GLU A 543 -2.17 11.11 -9.63
CA GLU A 543 -1.50 12.36 -10.03
C GLU A 543 -1.77 13.49 -9.05
N TRP A 544 -3.04 13.68 -8.66
CA TRP A 544 -3.42 14.67 -7.65
C TRP A 544 -2.70 14.42 -6.33
N ALA A 545 -2.73 13.17 -5.85
CA ALA A 545 -2.14 12.83 -4.57
C ALA A 545 -0.62 13.07 -4.56
N VAL A 546 0.06 12.68 -5.65
CA VAL A 546 1.50 12.94 -5.80
C VAL A 546 1.78 14.44 -5.85
N ASN A 547 1.01 15.22 -6.62
CA ASN A 547 1.21 16.66 -6.71
C ASN A 547 1.01 17.35 -5.34
N MET A 548 0.00 16.94 -4.58
CA MET A 548 -0.29 17.49 -3.24
C MET A 548 0.80 17.16 -2.20
N LEU A 549 1.39 15.96 -2.30
CA LEU A 549 2.50 15.53 -1.45
C LEU A 549 3.84 16.22 -1.80
N MET A 550 3.94 16.78 -3.00
CA MET A 550 5.16 17.41 -3.52
C MET A 550 5.10 18.95 -3.51
N SER A 551 3.91 19.53 -3.25
CA SER A 551 3.63 20.97 -3.25
C SER A 551 4.18 21.69 -2.02
#